data_AF-A0A095AS16-F1
#
_entry.id   AF-A0A095AS16-F1
#
_cell.length_a   1.000
_cell.length_b   1.000
_cell.length_c   1.000
_cell.angle_alpha   90.00
_cell.angle_beta   90.00
_cell.angle_gamma   90.00
#
_symmetry.space_group_name_H-M   'P 1'
#
loop_
_entity.id
_entity.type
_entity.pdbx_description
1 polymer ?
#
loop_
_entity_poly.entity_id
_entity_poly.type
_entity_poly.pdbx_seq_one_letter_code
_entity_poly.pdbx_strand_id
1 'polypeptide(L)'
;QLIGARRSTPGGRVSDHKRRLLLNEIGQSLRQVREAWWSKRANELEAAAASGNYRKLFQLIRATGSKKSGVSETICEDDGMPITNIHRRLGRWAEFFEGQFN
;
A
#
# COMPACT_ATOMS: atom_id res chain seq x y z
N GLN A 1 -13.56 24.10 -8.65
CA GLN A 1 -12.50 23.11 -8.94
C GLN A 1 -11.14 23.66 -8.53
N LEU A 2 -10.60 23.22 -7.38
CA LEU A 2 -9.35 23.76 -6.78
C LEU A 2 -8.12 23.60 -7.70
N ILE A 3 -8.05 22.50 -8.47
CA ILE A 3 -6.98 22.27 -9.45
C ILE A 3 -7.02 23.28 -10.60
N GLY A 4 -8.22 23.67 -11.05
CA GLY A 4 -8.41 24.70 -12.07
C GLY A 4 -7.96 26.07 -11.59
N ALA A 5 -8.32 26.45 -10.36
CA ALA A 5 -7.92 27.73 -9.75
C ALA A 5 -6.38 27.88 -9.61
N ARG A 6 -5.66 26.77 -9.38
CA ARG A 6 -4.19 26.77 -9.27
C ARG A 6 -3.53 27.18 -10.58
N ARG A 7 -4.07 26.75 -11.72
CA ARG A 7 -3.51 27.03 -13.05
C ARG A 7 -3.68 28.50 -13.46
N SER A 8 -4.65 29.20 -12.88
CA SER A 8 -5.00 30.58 -13.24
C SER A 8 -4.37 31.66 -12.35
N THR A 9 -3.50 31.29 -11.40
CA THR A 9 -2.90 32.26 -10.45
C THR A 9 -1.61 32.89 -11.01
N PRO A 10 -1.54 34.23 -11.20
CA PRO A 10 -0.34 34.90 -11.74
C PRO A 10 0.84 34.89 -10.74
N GLY A 11 2.06 35.19 -11.22
CA GLY A 11 3.25 35.37 -10.37
C GLY A 11 3.32 36.77 -9.72
N GLY A 12 3.70 36.86 -8.44
CA GLY A 12 3.86 38.14 -7.69
C GLY A 12 3.61 38.02 -6.18
N ARG A 13 4.14 38.94 -5.34
CA ARG A 13 4.17 38.82 -3.86
C ARG A 13 2.79 38.60 -3.20
N VAL A 14 1.74 39.29 -3.65
CA VAL A 14 0.37 39.09 -3.14
C VAL A 14 -0.25 37.79 -3.68
N SER A 15 0.12 37.43 -4.91
CA SER A 15 -0.24 36.15 -5.53
C SER A 15 0.41 34.96 -4.83
N ASP A 16 1.54 35.15 -4.15
CA ASP A 16 2.24 34.10 -3.40
C ASP A 16 1.46 33.66 -2.15
N HIS A 17 0.84 34.60 -1.43
CA HIS A 17 -0.02 34.26 -0.29
C HIS A 17 -1.27 33.48 -0.73
N LYS A 18 -1.96 33.95 -1.77
CA LYS A 18 -3.13 33.26 -2.36
C LYS A 18 -2.76 31.87 -2.87
N ARG A 19 -1.59 31.72 -3.51
CA ARG A 19 -1.08 30.43 -3.98
C ARG A 19 -0.78 29.47 -2.83
N ARG A 20 -0.20 29.96 -1.72
CA ARG A 20 0.06 29.15 -0.53
C ARG A 20 -1.22 28.65 0.12
N LEU A 21 -2.24 29.51 0.28
CA LEU A 21 -3.55 29.10 0.81
C LEU A 21 -4.19 28.00 -0.06
N LEU A 22 -4.18 28.19 -1.37
CA LEU A 22 -4.73 27.21 -2.31
C LEU A 22 -3.98 25.87 -2.28
N LEU A 23 -2.64 25.89 -2.17
CA LEU A 23 -1.85 24.66 -2.04
C LEU A 23 -2.14 23.92 -0.72
N ASN A 24 -2.35 24.66 0.37
CA ASN A 24 -2.73 24.08 1.65
C ASN A 24 -4.11 23.42 1.56
N GLU A 25 -5.09 24.07 0.92
CA GLU A 25 -6.44 23.54 0.72
C GLU A 25 -6.44 22.29 -0.19
N ILE A 26 -5.65 22.31 -1.26
CA ILE A 26 -5.41 21.12 -2.10
C ILE A 26 -4.76 20.01 -1.27
N GLY A 27 -3.76 20.33 -0.45
CA GLY A 27 -3.11 19.37 0.44
C GLY A 27 -4.07 18.74 1.45
N GLN A 28 -4.94 19.55 2.04
CA GLN A 28 -5.96 19.10 2.99
C GLN A 28 -7.01 18.21 2.33
N SER A 29 -7.57 18.62 1.19
CA SER A 29 -8.55 17.80 0.45
C SER A 29 -7.95 16.46 0.01
N LEU A 30 -6.70 16.44 -0.45
CA LEU A 30 -6.01 15.19 -0.80
C LEU A 30 -5.78 14.29 0.42
N ARG A 31 -5.45 14.85 1.59
CA ARG A 31 -5.35 14.10 2.83
C ARG A 31 -6.69 13.47 3.23
N GLN A 32 -7.77 14.25 3.18
CA GLN A 32 -9.12 13.75 3.48
C GLN A 32 -9.54 12.61 2.55
N VAL A 33 -9.30 12.74 1.24
CA VAL A 33 -9.60 11.67 0.27
C VAL A 33 -8.79 10.41 0.58
N ARG A 34 -7.51 10.57 0.90
CA ARG A 34 -6.63 9.46 1.26
C ARG A 34 -7.07 8.79 2.56
N GLU A 35 -7.42 9.56 3.59
CA GLU A 35 -7.92 9.05 4.86
C GLU A 35 -9.24 8.31 4.68
N ALA A 36 -10.19 8.87 3.93
CA ALA A 36 -11.45 8.20 3.62
C ALA A 36 -11.23 6.86 2.89
N TRP A 37 -10.29 6.83 1.95
CA TRP A 37 -9.91 5.60 1.25
C TRP A 37 -9.31 4.55 2.20
N TRP A 38 -8.38 4.94 3.09
CA TRP A 38 -7.76 4.04 4.06
C TRP A 38 -8.77 3.53 5.11
N SER A 39 -9.63 4.39 5.64
CA SER A 39 -10.68 4.00 6.59
C SER A 39 -11.62 2.96 5.96
N LYS A 40 -12.04 3.16 4.71
CA LYS A 40 -12.84 2.18 3.99
C LYS A 40 -12.11 0.83 3.85
N ARG A 41 -10.82 0.86 3.52
CA ARG A 41 -9.98 -0.35 3.39
C ARG A 41 -9.80 -1.08 4.71
N ALA A 42 -9.61 -0.37 5.81
CA ALA A 42 -9.52 -0.95 7.14
C ALA A 42 -10.82 -1.69 7.52
N ASN A 43 -11.97 -1.06 7.31
CA ASN A 43 -13.27 -1.67 7.58
C ASN A 43 -13.49 -2.96 6.75
N GLU A 44 -13.08 -2.97 5.47
CA GLU A 44 -13.18 -4.16 4.62
C GLU A 44 -12.27 -5.30 5.09
N LEU A 45 -11.06 -4.99 5.57
CA LEU A 45 -10.12 -5.97 6.14
C LEU A 45 -10.69 -6.57 7.43
N GLU A 46 -11.18 -5.73 8.34
CA GLU A 46 -11.77 -6.15 9.61
C GLU A 46 -13.00 -7.05 9.39
N ALA A 47 -13.89 -6.68 8.47
CA ALA A 47 -15.05 -7.49 8.13
C ALA A 47 -14.66 -8.85 7.50
N ALA A 48 -13.61 -8.89 6.67
CA ALA A 48 -13.12 -10.13 6.08
C ALA A 48 -12.51 -11.06 7.14
N ALA A 49 -11.75 -10.51 8.10
CA ALA A 49 -11.21 -11.26 9.22
C ALA A 49 -12.32 -11.79 10.15
N ALA A 50 -13.27 -10.93 10.54
CA ALA A 50 -14.37 -11.30 11.43
C ALA A 50 -15.30 -12.37 10.83
N SER A 51 -15.47 -12.38 9.50
CA SER A 51 -16.27 -13.40 8.80
C SER A 51 -15.48 -14.69 8.49
N GLY A 52 -14.20 -14.78 8.86
CA GLY A 52 -13.32 -15.90 8.51
C GLY A 52 -13.06 -16.03 7.00
N ASN A 53 -13.32 -14.99 6.20
CA ASN A 53 -13.10 -15.01 4.76
C ASN A 53 -11.64 -14.67 4.43
N TYR A 54 -10.76 -15.63 4.71
CA TYR A 54 -9.31 -15.47 4.51
C TYR A 54 -8.91 -15.25 3.04
N ARG A 55 -9.70 -15.75 2.08
CA ARG A 55 -9.47 -15.47 0.65
C ARG A 55 -9.61 -13.99 0.35
N LYS A 56 -10.70 -13.36 0.81
CA LYS A 56 -10.94 -11.92 0.65
C LYS A 56 -9.93 -11.10 1.44
N LEU A 57 -9.59 -11.52 2.66
CA LEU A 57 -8.57 -10.89 3.50
C LEU A 57 -7.22 -10.85 2.78
N PHE A 58 -6.78 -11.98 2.23
CA PHE A 58 -5.53 -12.07 1.47
C PHE A 58 -5.52 -11.14 0.25
N GLN A 59 -6.62 -11.10 -0.52
CA GLN A 59 -6.75 -10.20 -1.67
C GLN A 59 -6.65 -8.72 -1.27
N LEU A 60 -7.28 -8.34 -0.16
CA LEU A 60 -7.22 -6.97 0.38
C LEU A 60 -5.82 -6.60 0.85
N ILE A 61 -5.12 -7.49 1.55
CA ILE A 61 -3.72 -7.31 1.95
C ILE A 61 -2.82 -7.14 0.71
N ARG A 62 -3.02 -7.97 -0.32
CA ARG A 62 -2.30 -7.87 -1.61
C ARG A 62 -2.54 -6.54 -2.31
N ALA A 63 -3.78 -6.03 -2.27
CA ALA A 63 -4.17 -4.79 -2.94
C ALA A 63 -3.75 -3.52 -2.18
N THR A 64 -3.62 -3.60 -0.86
CA THR A 64 -3.20 -2.49 0.02
C THR A 64 -1.70 -2.47 0.31
N GLY A 65 -1.04 -3.63 0.20
CA GLY A 65 0.41 -3.74 0.25
C GLY A 65 1.06 -2.92 -0.86
N SER A 66 2.25 -2.40 -0.58
CA SER A 66 3.10 -1.81 -1.61
C SER A 66 3.23 -2.79 -2.79
N LYS A 67 3.19 -2.29 -4.03
CA LYS A 67 3.67 -3.05 -5.18
C LYS A 67 5.11 -3.45 -4.83
N LYS A 68 5.30 -4.70 -4.38
CA LYS A 68 6.63 -5.22 -4.09
C LYS A 68 7.45 -4.99 -5.36
N SER A 69 8.54 -4.24 -5.28
CA SER A 69 9.65 -4.42 -6.22
C SER A 69 9.87 -5.92 -6.26
N GLY A 70 9.73 -6.55 -7.44
CA GLY A 70 9.57 -7.99 -7.59
C GLY A 70 10.40 -8.73 -6.54
N VAL A 71 9.74 -9.19 -5.47
CA VAL A 71 10.37 -10.19 -4.62
C VAL A 71 10.61 -11.32 -5.60
N SER A 72 11.88 -11.67 -5.79
CA SER A 72 12.24 -12.86 -6.54
C SER A 72 11.37 -13.98 -6.01
N GLU A 73 10.35 -14.39 -6.77
CA GLU A 73 9.50 -15.54 -6.43
C GLU A 73 10.33 -16.83 -6.42
N THR A 74 11.54 -16.76 -6.96
CA THR A 74 12.58 -17.76 -6.90
C THR A 74 13.12 -17.84 -5.47
N ILE A 75 12.57 -18.80 -4.73
CA ILE A 75 13.09 -19.25 -3.44
C ILE A 75 14.33 -20.09 -3.75
N CYS A 76 15.45 -19.78 -3.11
CA CYS A 76 16.69 -20.51 -3.27
C CYS A 76 17.04 -21.31 -2.00
N GLU A 77 17.79 -22.39 -2.19
CA GLU A 77 18.54 -23.04 -1.12
C GLU A 77 19.69 -22.14 -0.65
N ASP A 78 20.36 -22.54 0.43
CA ASP A 78 21.48 -21.79 1.02
C ASP A 78 22.71 -21.70 0.08
N ASP A 79 22.79 -22.60 -0.90
CA ASP A 79 23.77 -22.58 -1.99
C ASP A 79 23.42 -21.60 -3.13
N GLY A 80 22.28 -20.91 -3.03
CA GLY A 80 21.78 -19.97 -4.02
C GLY A 80 21.01 -20.59 -5.18
N MET A 81 20.86 -21.92 -5.23
CA MET A 81 20.17 -22.61 -6.32
C MET A 81 18.65 -22.48 -6.20
N PRO A 82 17.95 -22.22 -7.31
CA PRO A 82 16.50 -22.04 -7.31
C PRO A 82 15.76 -23.35 -7.04
N ILE A 83 14.79 -23.32 -6.13
CA ILE A 83 13.98 -24.49 -5.77
C ILE A 83 12.84 -24.64 -6.78
N THR A 84 12.92 -25.70 -7.58
CA THR A 84 11.90 -26.02 -8.59
C THR A 84 10.77 -26.90 -8.04
N ASN A 85 11.04 -27.69 -7.00
CA ASN A 85 10.07 -28.60 -6.40
C ASN A 85 9.12 -27.87 -5.42
N ILE A 86 7.81 -28.06 -5.60
CA ILE A 86 6.78 -27.37 -4.79
C ILE A 86 6.77 -27.79 -3.32
N HIS A 87 6.98 -29.07 -3.00
CA HIS A 87 7.01 -29.55 -1.62
C HIS A 87 8.21 -28.96 -0.86
N ARG A 88 9.37 -28.88 -1.53
CA ARG A 88 10.57 -28.26 -0.96
C ARG A 88 10.39 -26.76 -0.72
N ARG A 89 9.74 -26.04 -1.64
CA ARG A 89 9.39 -24.62 -1.46
C ARG A 89 8.51 -24.40 -0.23
N LEU A 90 7.53 -25.28 -0.01
CA LEU A 90 6.67 -25.21 1.19
C LEU A 90 7.46 -25.49 2.47
N GLY A 91 8.38 -26.46 2.45
CA GLY A 91 9.29 -26.73 3.59
C GLY A 91 10.14 -25.50 3.96
N ARG A 92 10.74 -24.84 2.97
CA ARG A 92 11.53 -23.61 3.19
C ARG A 92 10.71 -22.45 3.75
N TRP A 93 9.44 -22.32 3.37
CA TRP A 93 8.54 -21.35 4.01
C TRP A 93 8.30 -21.69 5.48
N ALA A 94 8.13 -22.97 5.81
CA ALA A 94 7.93 -23.41 7.19
C ALA A 94 9.16 -23.10 8.05
N GLU A 95 10.36 -23.49 7.61
CA GLU A 95 11.64 -23.18 8.26
C GLU A 95 11.81 -21.67 8.51
N PHE A 96 11.52 -20.85 7.50
CA PHE A 96 11.61 -19.39 7.61
C PHE A 96 10.69 -18.84 8.70
N PHE A 97 9.43 -19.30 8.74
CA PHE A 97 8.46 -18.81 9.73
C PHE A 97 8.72 -19.35 11.14
N GLU A 98 9.20 -20.59 11.28
CA GLU A 98 9.64 -21.12 12.57
C GLU A 98 10.79 -20.28 13.16
N GLY A 99 11.75 -19.84 12.34
CA GLY A 99 12.84 -18.98 12.83
C GLY A 99 12.45 -17.53 13.14
N GLN A 100 11.29 -17.05 12.68
CA GLN A 100 10.83 -15.67 12.90
C GLN A 100 9.86 -15.52 14.08
N PHE A 101 9.16 -16.59 14.45
CA PHE A 101 8.10 -16.57 15.46
C PHE A 101 8.38 -17.43 16.70
N ASN A 102 9.56 -18.06 16.76
CA ASN A 102 10.14 -18.61 17.98
C ASN A 102 11.18 -17.63 18.56
#